data_AF-U7LAY3-F1
#
_entry.id   AF-U7LAY3-F1
#
_cell.length_a   1.000
_cell.length_b   1.000
_cell.length_c   1.000
_cell.angle_alpha   90.00
_cell.angle_beta   90.00
_cell.angle_gamma   90.00
#
_symmetry.space_group_name_H-M   'P 1'
#
loop_
_entity.id
_entity.type
_entity.pdbx_description
1 polymer ?
#
loop_
_entity_poly.entity_id
_entity_poly.type
_entity_poly.pdbx_seq_one_letter_code
_entity_poly.pdbx_strand_id
1 'polypeptide(L)'
;MSASYQVATEFLPPSFPVHSYPVASQLADKVCAMYERHGATPPGRASTRYHDLYDIALIASELPVSAAELSSALNTQCRVRSMTLPQRITVPDKKWESEYPLKTRAFTRVRNNLRDVGEALRIAGFLLDPILGGVPATAAGVWDPVSLAWR
;
A
#
# COMPACT_ATOMS: atom_id res chain seq x y z
N MET A 1 3.87 -13.31 10.78
CA MET A 1 2.99 -14.29 11.44
C MET A 1 2.60 -15.36 10.41
N SER A 2 3.08 -16.60 10.57
CA SER A 2 2.74 -17.70 9.64
C SER A 2 1.41 -18.30 10.07
N ALA A 3 0.37 -18.19 9.24
CA ALA A 3 -0.88 -18.89 9.47
C ALA A 3 -0.75 -20.29 8.84
N SER A 4 -0.54 -21.31 9.67
CA SER A 4 -0.61 -22.71 9.22
C SER A 4 -2.04 -23.21 9.31
N TYR A 5 -2.62 -23.63 8.19
CA TYR A 5 -3.89 -24.33 8.14
C TYR A 5 -3.59 -25.82 7.95
N GLN A 6 -3.97 -26.68 8.89
CA GLN A 6 -3.81 -28.12 8.74
C GLN A 6 -4.98 -28.68 7.92
N VAL A 7 -4.74 -28.92 6.64
CA VAL A 7 -5.63 -29.71 5.77
C VAL A 7 -4.90 -31.02 5.51
N ALA A 8 -5.24 -32.07 6.26
CA ALA A 8 -4.76 -33.42 5.98
C ALA A 8 -5.63 -34.04 4.90
N THR A 9 -5.25 -33.86 3.64
CA THR A 9 -5.81 -34.63 2.52
C THR A 9 -4.68 -35.45 1.90
N GLU A 10 -4.98 -36.69 1.51
CA GLU A 10 -4.03 -37.64 0.89
C GLU A 10 -3.32 -37.08 -0.36
N PHE A 11 -3.85 -35.99 -0.92
CA PHE A 11 -3.39 -35.34 -2.15
C PHE A 11 -2.60 -34.04 -1.96
N LEU A 12 -2.37 -33.57 -0.73
CA LEU A 12 -1.58 -32.35 -0.47
C LEU A 12 -0.41 -32.61 0.50
N PRO A 13 0.81 -32.18 0.16
CA PRO A 13 1.95 -32.30 1.07
C PRO A 13 1.75 -31.39 2.30
N PRO A 14 2.33 -31.75 3.47
CA PRO A 14 2.15 -31.03 4.73
C PRO A 14 2.69 -29.59 4.72
N SER A 15 3.53 -29.25 3.74
CA SER A 15 3.90 -27.88 3.40
C SER A 15 4.23 -27.81 1.90
N PHE A 16 3.97 -26.66 1.29
CA PHE A 16 4.35 -26.38 -0.08
C PHE A 16 4.85 -24.93 -0.18
N PRO A 17 5.81 -24.64 -1.08
CA PRO A 17 6.31 -23.29 -1.27
C PRO A 17 5.22 -22.40 -1.86
N VAL A 18 5.07 -21.19 -1.30
CA VAL A 18 4.21 -20.14 -1.84
C VAL A 18 5.10 -18.94 -2.16
N HIS A 19 5.18 -18.58 -3.42
CA HIS A 19 5.86 -17.37 -3.85
C HIS A 19 4.89 -16.19 -3.82
N SER A 20 5.21 -15.17 -3.03
CA SER A 20 4.44 -13.94 -2.99
C SER A 20 5.00 -12.93 -4.00
N TYR A 21 4.14 -12.06 -4.51
CA TYR A 21 4.58 -10.89 -5.28
C TYR A 21 5.44 -9.98 -4.39
N PRO A 22 6.57 -9.41 -4.86
CA PRO A 22 7.43 -8.60 -4.01
C PRO A 22 6.69 -7.45 -3.30
N VAL A 23 7.04 -7.17 -2.05
CA VAL A 23 6.35 -6.17 -1.21
C VAL A 23 6.39 -4.79 -1.85
N ALA A 24 7.54 -4.37 -2.37
CA ALA A 24 7.70 -3.13 -3.12
C ALA A 24 6.70 -3.02 -4.29
N SER A 25 6.51 -4.11 -5.02
CA SER A 25 5.61 -4.16 -6.17
C SER A 25 4.14 -4.17 -5.75
N GLN A 26 3.79 -4.86 -4.66
CA GLN A 26 2.45 -4.80 -4.07
C GLN A 26 2.10 -3.37 -3.64
N LEU A 27 3.01 -2.68 -2.96
CA LEU A 27 2.83 -1.28 -2.55
C LEU A 27 2.65 -0.38 -3.77
N ALA A 28 3.53 -0.49 -4.78
CA ALA A 28 3.46 0.34 -5.97
C ALA A 28 2.15 0.16 -6.74
N ASP A 29 1.67 -1.08 -6.87
CA ASP A 29 0.39 -1.39 -7.51
C ASP A 29 -0.78 -0.73 -6.76
N LYS A 30 -0.83 -0.88 -5.43
CA LYS A 30 -1.85 -0.29 -4.56
C LYS A 30 -1.85 1.23 -4.60
N VAL A 31 -0.67 1.86 -4.51
CA VAL A 31 -0.53 3.33 -4.56
C VAL A 31 -1.02 3.84 -5.92
N CYS A 32 -0.60 3.23 -7.02
CA CYS A 32 -1.04 3.66 -8.35
C CYS A 32 -2.53 3.45 -8.55
N ALA A 33 -3.09 2.31 -8.13
CA ALA A 33 -4.52 2.01 -8.21
C ALA A 33 -5.38 2.93 -7.32
N MET A 34 -4.84 3.38 -6.19
CA MET A 34 -5.47 4.39 -5.33
C MET A 34 -5.56 5.76 -6.03
N TYR A 35 -4.55 6.17 -6.79
CA TYR A 35 -4.52 7.47 -7.48
C TYR A 35 -5.06 7.45 -8.90
N GLU A 36 -5.32 6.28 -9.47
CA GLU A 36 -5.80 6.13 -10.83
C GLU A 36 -7.11 6.89 -11.06
N ARG A 37 -7.21 7.54 -12.22
CA ARG A 37 -8.38 8.33 -12.65
C ARG A 37 -9.07 7.59 -13.78
N HIS A 38 -10.40 7.55 -13.75
CA HIS A 38 -11.19 6.81 -14.74
C HIS A 38 -12.19 7.72 -15.47
N GLY A 39 -12.42 7.43 -16.75
CA GLY A 39 -13.38 8.13 -17.60
C GLY A 39 -12.72 9.14 -18.55
N ALA A 40 -13.50 9.59 -19.54
CA ALA A 40 -12.99 10.38 -20.67
C ALA A 40 -12.85 11.88 -20.37
N THR A 41 -13.47 12.40 -19.32
CA THR A 41 -13.44 13.83 -18.97
C THR A 41 -12.27 14.14 -18.04
N PRO A 42 -11.29 14.99 -18.40
CA PRO A 42 -10.23 15.39 -17.48
C PRO A 42 -10.77 16.10 -16.23
N PRO A 43 -10.21 15.88 -15.03
CA PRO A 43 -9.09 14.98 -14.70
C PRO A 43 -9.52 13.50 -14.50
N GLY A 44 -10.77 13.15 -14.78
CA GLY A 44 -11.36 11.83 -14.56
C GLY A 44 -11.93 11.67 -13.15
N ARG A 45 -12.76 10.64 -12.97
CA ARG A 45 -13.30 10.25 -11.68
C ARG A 45 -12.19 9.62 -10.84
N ALA A 46 -12.04 10.10 -9.60
CA ALA A 46 -11.13 9.49 -8.63
C ALA A 46 -11.49 8.02 -8.36
N SER A 47 -10.45 7.20 -8.19
CA SER A 47 -10.55 5.83 -7.69
C SER A 47 -11.42 5.74 -6.42
N THR A 48 -12.08 4.61 -6.27
CA THR A 48 -12.88 4.24 -5.09
C THR A 48 -12.30 3.00 -4.40
N ARG A 49 -11.02 2.72 -4.62
CA ARG A 49 -10.32 1.58 -4.01
C ARG A 49 -9.89 1.93 -2.58
N TYR A 50 -10.87 2.20 -1.72
CA TYR A 50 -10.64 2.59 -0.33
C TYR A 50 -9.80 1.57 0.44
N HIS A 51 -9.92 0.28 0.10
CA HIS A 51 -9.14 -0.78 0.73
C HIS A 51 -7.63 -0.67 0.45
N ASP A 52 -7.21 -0.02 -0.64
CA ASP A 52 -5.78 0.07 -0.97
C ASP A 52 -5.04 0.95 0.06
N LEU A 53 -5.65 2.02 0.57
CA LEU A 53 -5.06 2.83 1.66
C LEU A 53 -4.88 1.99 2.94
N TYR A 54 -5.88 1.16 3.28
CA TYR A 54 -5.78 0.25 4.42
C TYR A 54 -4.65 -0.75 4.24
N ASP A 55 -4.57 -1.38 3.06
CA ASP A 55 -3.55 -2.37 2.75
C ASP A 55 -2.15 -1.77 2.73
N ILE A 56 -1.97 -0.56 2.19
CA ILE A 56 -0.70 0.18 2.24
C ILE A 56 -0.27 0.41 3.68
N ALA A 57 -1.17 0.93 4.53
CA ALA A 57 -0.86 1.20 5.92
C ALA A 57 -0.59 -0.11 6.72
N LEU A 58 -1.28 -1.19 6.37
CA LEU A 58 -1.05 -2.51 6.95
C LEU A 58 0.33 -3.05 6.55
N ILE A 59 0.69 -3.00 5.27
CA ILE A 59 2.01 -3.41 4.79
C ILE A 59 3.11 -2.58 5.47
N ALA A 60 2.94 -1.26 5.54
CA ALA A 60 3.87 -0.37 6.24
C ALA A 60 4.05 -0.74 7.72
N SER A 61 3.02 -1.31 8.36
CA SER A 61 3.05 -1.69 9.77
C SER A 61 3.59 -3.11 10.05
N GLU A 62 3.84 -3.90 9.01
CA GLU A 62 4.09 -5.35 9.16
C GLU A 62 5.32 -5.84 8.38
N LEU A 63 5.66 -5.21 7.25
CA LEU A 63 6.63 -5.74 6.31
C LEU A 63 7.78 -4.75 6.06
N PRO A 64 9.03 -5.23 6.01
CA PRO A 64 10.15 -4.43 5.55
C PRO A 64 10.10 -4.23 4.03
N VAL A 65 10.68 -3.14 3.55
CA VAL A 65 10.82 -2.87 2.12
C VAL A 65 12.06 -2.01 1.83
N SER A 66 12.76 -2.31 0.73
CA SER A 66 13.88 -1.49 0.25
C SER A 66 13.37 -0.22 -0.44
N ALA A 67 13.97 0.93 -0.12
CA ALA A 67 13.65 2.20 -0.76
C ALA A 67 13.91 2.17 -2.27
N ALA A 68 15.04 1.57 -2.68
CA ALA A 68 15.41 1.46 -4.09
C ALA A 68 14.40 0.61 -4.88
N GLU A 69 13.97 -0.53 -4.31
CA GLU A 69 12.98 -1.40 -4.93
C GLU A 69 11.61 -0.72 -5.02
N LEU A 70 11.15 -0.07 -3.95
CA LEU A 70 9.88 0.64 -3.91
C LEU A 70 9.86 1.80 -4.92
N SER A 71 10.94 2.59 -4.98
CA SER A 71 11.09 3.68 -5.94
C SER A 71 11.04 3.17 -7.39
N SER A 72 11.77 2.09 -7.68
CA SER A 72 11.78 1.47 -9.01
C SER A 72 10.41 0.90 -9.40
N ALA A 73 9.73 0.26 -8.45
CA ALA A 73 8.40 -0.30 -8.64
C ALA A 73 7.37 0.81 -8.91
N LEU A 74 7.35 1.89 -8.10
CA LEU A 74 6.48 3.04 -8.31
C LEU A 74 6.69 3.67 -9.69
N ASN A 75 7.95 3.96 -10.06
CA ASN A 75 8.28 4.51 -11.37
C ASN A 75 7.81 3.62 -12.54
N THR A 76 7.92 2.31 -12.38
CA THR A 76 7.43 1.35 -13.37
C THR A 76 5.91 1.36 -13.47
N GLN A 77 5.20 1.33 -12.34
CA GLN A 77 3.74 1.35 -12.31
C GLN A 77 3.16 2.68 -12.84
N CYS A 78 3.81 3.81 -12.54
CA CYS A 78 3.46 5.12 -13.10
C CYS A 78 3.61 5.16 -14.61
N ARG A 79 4.74 4.65 -15.14
CA ARG A 79 5.01 4.60 -16.58
C ARG A 79 3.99 3.73 -17.32
N VAL A 80 3.69 2.54 -16.79
CA VAL A 80 2.72 1.60 -17.39
C VAL A 80 1.32 2.21 -17.43
N ARG A 81 0.91 2.95 -16.40
CA ARG A 81 -0.41 3.62 -16.34
C ARG A 81 -0.44 5.03 -16.94
N SER A 82 0.69 5.54 -17.42
CA SER A 82 0.83 6.92 -17.91
C SER A 82 0.29 7.96 -16.90
N MET A 83 0.68 7.83 -15.64
CA MET A 83 0.21 8.69 -14.55
C MET A 83 1.36 9.29 -13.75
N THR A 84 1.05 10.33 -12.99
CA THR A 84 1.97 10.94 -12.01
C THR A 84 1.38 10.80 -10.61
N LEU A 85 2.25 10.59 -9.63
CA LEU A 85 1.87 10.51 -8.22
C LEU A 85 2.10 11.87 -7.53
N PRO A 86 1.35 12.18 -6.47
CA PRO A 86 1.64 13.34 -5.65
C PRO A 86 2.97 13.15 -4.90
N GLN A 87 3.57 14.26 -4.47
CA GLN A 87 4.82 14.26 -3.69
C GLN A 87 4.63 13.83 -2.24
N ARG A 88 3.38 13.81 -1.75
CA ARG A 88 2.99 13.29 -0.44
C ARG A 88 1.68 12.53 -0.57
N ILE A 89 1.49 11.51 0.25
CA ILE A 89 0.25 10.76 0.25
C ILE A 89 -0.88 11.62 0.85
N THR A 90 -1.93 11.79 0.07
CA THR A 90 -3.19 12.41 0.45
C THR A 90 -4.36 11.59 -0.10
N VAL A 91 -5.57 11.83 0.39
CA VAL A 91 -6.75 11.24 -0.28
C VAL A 91 -6.82 11.69 -1.75
N PRO A 92 -7.22 10.80 -2.69
CA PRO A 92 -7.41 11.16 -4.10
C PRO A 92 -8.58 12.11 -4.35
N ASP A 93 -9.56 12.15 -3.44
CA ASP A 93 -10.77 12.96 -3.50
C ASP A 93 -11.34 13.16 -2.10
N LYS A 94 -11.96 14.33 -1.85
CA LYS A 94 -12.49 14.71 -0.54
C LYS A 94 -13.49 13.69 0.02
N LYS A 95 -14.27 13.00 -0.84
CA LYS A 95 -15.24 11.98 -0.39
C LYS A 95 -14.60 10.82 0.37
N TRP A 96 -13.29 10.59 0.21
CA TRP A 96 -12.59 9.53 0.93
C TRP A 96 -12.61 9.75 2.43
N GLU A 97 -12.62 11.00 2.90
CA GLU A 97 -12.66 11.33 4.33
C GLU A 97 -13.89 10.72 5.02
N SER A 98 -15.05 10.73 4.34
CA SER A 98 -16.29 10.14 4.85
C SER A 98 -16.47 8.68 4.45
N GLU A 99 -16.07 8.29 3.24
CA GLU A 99 -16.33 6.95 2.70
C GLU A 99 -15.35 5.89 3.22
N TYR A 100 -14.07 6.24 3.40
CA TYR A 100 -13.05 5.28 3.83
C TYR A 100 -13.42 4.58 5.15
N PRO A 101 -13.78 5.31 6.24
CA PRO A 101 -14.15 4.67 7.49
C PRO A 101 -15.40 3.80 7.39
N LEU A 102 -16.33 4.10 6.47
CA LEU A 102 -17.52 3.29 6.24
C LEU A 102 -17.18 1.99 5.51
N LYS A 103 -16.33 2.06 4.49
CA LYS A 103 -15.95 0.89 3.67
C LYS A 103 -15.05 -0.07 4.43
N THR A 104 -14.18 0.43 5.32
CA THR A 104 -13.28 -0.41 6.12
C THR A 104 -13.96 -1.17 7.27
N ARG A 105 -15.22 -0.84 7.61
CA ARG A 105 -16.01 -1.60 8.61
C ARG A 105 -16.31 -3.02 8.16
N ALA A 106 -16.42 -3.24 6.85
CA ALA A 106 -16.69 -4.55 6.26
C ALA A 106 -15.48 -5.49 6.28
N PHE A 107 -14.28 -4.98 6.59
CA PHE A 107 -13.06 -5.79 6.58
C PHE A 107 -13.00 -6.67 7.85
N THR A 108 -12.75 -7.97 7.66
CA THR A 108 -12.65 -8.96 8.74
C THR A 108 -11.21 -9.03 9.27
N ARG A 109 -11.03 -9.22 10.59
CA ARG A 109 -9.72 -9.30 11.27
C ARG A 109 -8.77 -8.12 10.99
N VAL A 110 -9.24 -6.91 11.25
CA VAL A 110 -8.49 -5.68 10.97
C VAL A 110 -7.88 -5.01 12.20
N ARG A 111 -6.77 -4.29 11.98
CA ARG A 111 -6.22 -3.35 12.97
C ARG A 111 -7.15 -2.14 13.05
N ASN A 112 -7.83 -1.99 14.20
CA ASN A 112 -8.89 -0.98 14.36
C ASN A 112 -8.41 0.46 14.13
N ASN A 113 -7.14 0.77 14.43
CA ASN A 113 -6.59 2.11 14.22
C ASN A 113 -6.52 2.48 12.73
N LEU A 114 -6.31 1.52 11.83
CA LEU A 114 -6.23 1.77 10.39
C LEU A 114 -7.61 2.04 9.74
N ARG A 115 -8.72 1.92 10.48
CA ARG A 115 -10.05 2.32 9.98
C ARG A 115 -10.24 3.83 9.95
N ASP A 116 -9.44 4.56 10.71
CA ASP A 116 -9.37 6.02 10.62
C ASP A 116 -8.52 6.42 9.41
N VAL A 117 -9.07 7.31 8.58
CA VAL A 117 -8.40 7.75 7.35
C VAL A 117 -7.13 8.55 7.65
N GLY A 118 -7.13 9.35 8.71
CA GLY A 118 -5.99 10.16 9.12
C GLY A 118 -4.85 9.29 9.61
N GLU A 119 -5.15 8.30 10.44
CA GLU A 119 -4.16 7.35 10.94
C GLU A 119 -3.57 6.48 9.82
N ALA A 120 -4.41 5.99 8.90
CA ALA A 120 -3.95 5.23 7.74
C ALA A 120 -3.02 6.07 6.84
N LEU A 121 -3.40 7.32 6.56
CA LEU A 121 -2.54 8.27 5.82
C LEU A 121 -1.25 8.58 6.56
N ARG A 122 -1.29 8.76 7.89
CA ARG A 122 -0.11 9.05 8.70
C ARG A 122 0.92 7.92 8.61
N ILE A 123 0.47 6.68 8.79
CA ILE A 123 1.33 5.50 8.71
C ILE A 123 1.85 5.29 7.28
N ALA A 124 0.97 5.40 6.28
CA ALA A 124 1.38 5.30 4.89
C ALA A 124 2.36 6.41 4.48
N GLY A 125 2.20 7.62 5.03
CA GLY A 125 3.04 8.78 4.75
C GLY A 125 4.45 8.64 5.30
N PHE A 126 4.63 8.05 6.48
CA PHE A 126 5.98 7.77 6.99
C PHE A 126 6.80 6.87 6.05
N LEU A 127 6.14 5.89 5.44
CA LEU A 127 6.74 5.04 4.41
C LEU A 127 6.94 5.80 3.09
N LEU A 128 5.87 6.39 2.56
CA LEU A 128 5.81 6.81 1.16
C LEU A 128 6.30 8.23 0.91
N ASP A 129 6.09 9.19 1.80
CA ASP A 129 6.43 10.59 1.54
C ASP A 129 7.92 10.81 1.26
N PRO A 130 8.86 10.14 1.96
CA PRO A 130 10.29 10.26 1.61
C PRO A 130 10.61 9.73 0.21
N ILE A 131 9.90 8.70 -0.25
CA ILE A 131 10.08 8.09 -1.57
C ILE A 131 9.43 8.96 -2.66
N LEU A 132 8.17 9.37 -2.45
CA LEU A 132 7.40 10.20 -3.38
C LEU A 132 8.00 11.60 -3.54
N GLY A 133 8.53 12.16 -2.46
CA GLY A 133 9.23 13.44 -2.42
C GLY A 133 10.69 13.38 -2.88
N GLY A 134 11.21 12.18 -3.21
CA GLY A 134 12.58 12.01 -3.72
C GLY A 134 13.67 12.38 -2.71
N VAL A 135 13.47 12.11 -1.42
CA VAL A 135 14.42 12.46 -0.34
C VAL A 135 15.71 11.63 -0.49
N PRO A 136 16.87 12.24 -0.79
CA PRO A 136 18.09 11.48 -1.10
C PRO A 136 18.58 10.61 0.05
N ALA A 137 18.41 11.05 1.30
CA ALA A 137 18.83 10.32 2.49
C ALA A 137 18.13 8.95 2.64
N THR A 138 16.98 8.77 2.01
CA THR A 138 16.21 7.52 2.05
C THR A 138 16.59 6.55 0.93
N ALA A 139 17.33 6.98 -0.09
CA ALA A 139 17.49 6.23 -1.35
C ALA A 139 18.07 4.80 -1.19
N ALA A 140 18.92 4.58 -0.18
CA ALA A 140 19.53 3.29 0.13
C ALA A 140 18.96 2.62 1.39
N GLY A 141 17.92 3.19 2.00
CA GLY A 141 17.38 2.73 3.27
C GLY A 141 16.47 1.51 3.13
N VAL A 142 16.29 0.81 4.24
CA VAL A 142 15.30 -0.25 4.42
C VAL A 142 14.27 0.23 5.44
N TRP A 143 12.99 0.11 5.08
CA TRP A 143 11.90 0.41 5.97
C TRP A 143 11.86 -0.60 7.12
N ASP A 144 11.85 -0.10 8.35
CA ASP A 144 11.57 -0.90 9.54
C ASP A 144 10.11 -0.73 9.99
N PRO A 145 9.26 -1.75 9.81
CA PRO A 145 7.85 -1.68 10.20
C PRO A 145 7.64 -1.59 11.71
N VAL A 146 8.65 -1.94 12.53
CA VAL A 146 8.54 -1.87 14.00
C VAL A 146 8.67 -0.43 14.49
N SER A 147 9.66 0.31 13.99
CA SER A 147 9.87 1.72 14.35
C SER A 147 9.12 2.71 13.46
N LEU A 148 8.48 2.23 12.38
CA LEU A 148 7.86 3.05 11.34
C LEU A 148 8.82 4.13 10.81
N ALA A 149 10.05 3.71 10.49
CA ALA A 149 11.10 4.60 10.03
C ALA A 149 12.01 3.92 8.99
N TRP A 150 12.61 4.74 8.13
CA TRP A 150 13.68 4.33 7.24
C TRP A 150 15.01 4.22 8.01
N ARG A 151 15.75 3.13 7.79
CA ARG A 151 17.07 2.86 8.39
C ARG A 151 18.13 2.59 7.34
#